data_AF-A0A534FRR9-F1
#
_entry.id   AF-A0A534FRR9-F1
#
_cell.length_a   1.000
_cell.length_b   1.000
_cell.length_c   1.000
_cell.angle_alpha   90.00
_cell.angle_beta   90.00
_cell.angle_gamma   90.00
#
_symmetry.space_group_name_H-M   'P 1'
#
loop_
_entity.id
_entity.type
_entity.pdbx_description
1 polymer ?
#
loop_
_entity_poly.entity_id
_entity_poly.type
_entity_poly.pdbx_seq_one_letter_code
_entity_poly.pdbx_strand_id
1 'polypeptide(L)'
;MEFFSHQTSYPFMATRKVWYTLSAVLMVVSLASFFTRGLNLTIDFTGGVSAEARFQHAANVDEVRERLSAAGFREPQVQNFGSSRDIA
;
A
#
# COMPACT_ATOMS: atom_id res chain seq x y z
N MET A 1 -1.42 -41.49 -37.69
CA MET A 1 -1.29 -41.94 -36.29
C MET A 1 -1.25 -40.68 -35.44
N GLU A 2 -2.34 -40.35 -34.75
CA GLU A 2 -2.36 -39.22 -33.79
C GLU A 2 -1.96 -39.73 -32.41
N PHE A 3 -0.90 -39.14 -31.83
CA PHE A 3 -0.15 -39.68 -30.69
C PHE A 3 -0.47 -39.00 -29.34
N PHE A 4 -1.53 -38.20 -29.23
CA PHE A 4 -1.88 -37.52 -27.97
C PHE A 4 -3.37 -37.58 -27.67
N SER A 5 -3.80 -38.69 -27.05
CA SER A 5 -5.15 -38.83 -26.48
C SER A 5 -5.08 -39.05 -24.97
N HIS A 6 -4.51 -38.07 -24.25
CA HIS A 6 -4.72 -37.95 -22.79
C HIS A 6 -5.56 -36.71 -22.52
N GLN A 7 -6.88 -36.87 -22.53
CA GLN A 7 -7.80 -35.86 -22.02
C GLN A 7 -7.95 -36.04 -20.51
N THR A 8 -7.14 -35.32 -19.74
CA THR A 8 -7.25 -35.31 -18.29
C THR A 8 -8.45 -34.43 -17.88
N SER A 9 -9.52 -35.06 -17.41
CA SER A 9 -10.70 -34.37 -16.90
C SER A 9 -10.66 -34.31 -15.37
N TYR A 10 -10.44 -33.11 -14.82
CA TYR A 10 -10.53 -32.87 -13.38
C TYR A 10 -11.88 -32.20 -13.03
N PRO A 11 -12.61 -32.69 -12.02
CA PRO A 11 -13.91 -32.14 -11.63
C PRO A 11 -13.77 -30.85 -10.80
N PHE A 12 -13.23 -29.79 -11.41
CA PHE A 12 -13.04 -28.48 -10.75
C PHE A 12 -14.35 -27.88 -10.21
N MET A 13 -15.48 -28.17 -10.86
CA MET A 13 -16.78 -27.63 -10.45
C MET A 13 -17.37 -28.30 -9.21
N ALA A 14 -16.83 -29.43 -8.76
CA ALA A 14 -17.30 -30.10 -7.55
C ALA A 14 -17.01 -29.27 -6.28
N THR A 15 -15.90 -28.51 -6.26
CA THR A 15 -15.47 -27.73 -5.09
C THR A 15 -15.88 -26.25 -5.16
N ARG A 16 -16.65 -25.84 -6.17
CA ARG A 16 -17.03 -24.43 -6.40
C ARG A 16 -17.63 -23.73 -5.19
N LYS A 17 -18.46 -24.44 -4.41
CA LYS A 17 -19.14 -23.88 -3.22
C LYS A 17 -18.15 -23.52 -2.11
N VAL A 18 -17.09 -24.32 -1.94
CA VAL A 18 -16.04 -24.07 -0.94
C VAL A 18 -15.28 -22.80 -1.32
N TRP A 19 -14.86 -22.69 -2.58
CA TRP A 19 -14.15 -21.52 -3.09
C TRP A 19 -15.00 -20.25 -3.05
N TYR A 20 -16.29 -20.32 -3.42
CA TYR A 20 -17.19 -19.18 -3.31
C TYR A 20 -17.40 -18.73 -1.87
N THR A 21 -17.52 -19.66 -0.94
CA THR A 21 -17.67 -19.34 0.49
C THR A 21 -16.39 -18.69 1.02
N LEU A 22 -15.22 -19.24 0.69
CA LEU A 22 -13.93 -18.68 1.07
C LEU A 22 -13.75 -17.25 0.52
N SER A 23 -14.05 -17.03 -0.76
CA SER A 23 -13.97 -15.70 -1.38
C SER A 23 -14.93 -14.71 -0.72
N ALA A 24 -16.17 -15.12 -0.41
CA ALA A 24 -17.14 -14.27 0.27
C ALA A 24 -16.66 -13.90 1.68
N VAL A 25 -16.10 -14.85 2.45
CA VAL A 25 -15.52 -14.59 3.76
C VAL A 25 -14.36 -13.61 3.67
N LEU A 26 -13.42 -13.82 2.75
CA LEU A 26 -12.28 -12.91 2.54
C LEU A 26 -12.73 -11.51 2.16
N MET A 27 -13.78 -11.39 1.34
CA MET A 27 -14.36 -10.10 0.96
C MET A 27 -14.95 -9.37 2.19
N VAL A 28 -15.70 -10.07 3.04
CA VAL A 28 -16.25 -9.50 4.28
C VAL A 28 -15.13 -9.08 5.23
N VAL A 29 -14.09 -9.90 5.40
CA VAL A 29 -12.93 -9.56 6.23
C VAL A 29 -12.20 -8.33 5.71
N SER A 30 -12.02 -8.22 4.39
CA SER A 30 -11.41 -7.05 3.76
C SER A 30 -12.22 -5.78 4.02
N LEU A 31 -13.54 -5.85 3.84
CA LEU A 31 -14.44 -4.72 4.16
C LEU A 31 -14.39 -4.36 5.64
N ALA A 32 -14.43 -5.34 6.55
CA ALA A 32 -14.32 -5.09 7.98
C ALA A 32 -12.97 -4.45 8.35
N SER A 33 -11.87 -4.92 7.75
CA SER A 33 -10.54 -4.34 7.94
C SER A 33 -10.48 -2.89 7.45
N PHE A 34 -11.12 -2.59 6.33
CA PHE A 34 -11.19 -1.24 5.76
C PHE A 34 -11.83 -0.25 6.75
N PHE A 35 -12.95 -0.62 7.39
CA PHE A 35 -13.63 0.25 8.35
C PHE A 35 -12.94 0.34 9.72
N THR A 36 -12.20 -0.69 10.13
CA THR A 36 -11.58 -0.75 11.47
C THR A 36 -10.17 -0.17 11.52
N ARG A 37 -9.35 -0.36 10.48
CA ARG A 37 -7.97 0.16 10.42
C ARG A 37 -7.88 1.55 9.81
N GLY A 38 -8.95 2.01 9.17
CA GLY A 38 -8.93 3.25 8.40
C GLY A 38 -8.06 3.14 7.15
N LEU A 39 -7.97 4.26 6.42
CA LEU A 39 -7.14 4.39 5.24
C LEU A 39 -5.87 5.19 5.60
N ASN A 40 -4.73 4.79 5.05
CA ASN A 40 -3.53 5.63 5.03
C ASN A 40 -3.75 6.75 4.02
N LEU A 41 -4.51 7.76 4.43
CA LEU A 41 -4.86 8.91 3.60
C LEU A 41 -3.63 9.80 3.41
N THR A 42 -3.30 10.09 2.16
CA THR A 42 -2.27 11.07 1.81
C THR A 42 -2.72 12.49 2.17
N ILE A 43 -1.77 13.44 2.13
CA ILE A 43 -2.02 14.87 2.41
C ILE A 43 -3.14 15.47 1.56
N ASP A 44 -3.37 14.94 0.36
CA ASP A 44 -4.46 15.33 -0.55
C ASP A 44 -5.86 15.16 0.10
N PHE A 45 -5.99 14.24 1.05
CA PHE A 45 -7.27 13.91 1.70
C PHE A 45 -7.36 14.36 3.17
N THR A 46 -6.23 14.45 3.88
CA THR A 46 -6.21 14.92 5.28
C THR A 46 -6.15 16.45 5.40
N GLY A 47 -5.77 17.14 4.32
CA GLY A 47 -5.40 18.55 4.38
C GLY A 47 -4.07 18.76 5.10
N GLY A 48 -3.39 19.86 4.81
CA GLY A 48 -2.08 20.16 5.39
C GLY A 48 -1.24 21.04 4.47
N VAL A 49 0.04 21.16 4.81
CA VAL A 49 1.04 21.88 4.02
C VAL A 49 2.05 20.87 3.49
N SER A 50 2.17 20.78 2.17
CA SER A 50 3.26 20.07 1.50
C SER A 50 4.32 21.07 1.11
N ALA A 51 5.59 20.78 1.39
CA ALA A 51 6.71 21.64 1.04
C ALA A 51 7.82 20.81 0.41
N GLU A 52 8.23 21.17 -0.79
CA GLU A 52 9.36 20.54 -1.46
C GLU A 52 10.62 21.38 -1.23
N ALA A 53 11.70 20.73 -0.81
CA ALA A 53 12.99 21.37 -0.54
C ALA A 53 14.13 20.63 -1.25
N ARG A 54 14.91 21.38 -2.01
CA ARG A 54 16.13 20.88 -2.68
C ARG A 54 17.36 21.26 -1.88
N PHE A 55 18.12 20.27 -1.45
CA PHE A 55 19.37 20.44 -0.71
C PHE A 55 20.58 20.49 -1.64
N GLN A 56 21.63 21.18 -1.17
CA GLN A 56 22.92 21.25 -1.89
C GLN A 56 23.65 19.90 -1.89
N HIS A 57 23.38 19.04 -0.91
CA HIS A 57 23.99 17.72 -0.71
C HIS A 57 22.90 16.69 -0.42
N ALA A 58 23.23 15.39 -0.45
CA ALA A 58 22.26 14.34 -0.15
C ALA A 58 21.63 14.58 1.23
N ALA A 59 20.30 14.64 1.26
CA ALA A 59 19.56 15.06 2.43
C ALA A 59 19.28 13.87 3.34
N ASN A 60 19.48 14.05 4.64
CA ASN A 60 19.19 13.01 5.63
C ASN A 60 17.71 13.11 6.04
N VAL A 61 16.90 12.22 5.48
CA VAL A 61 15.45 12.16 5.73
C VAL A 61 15.12 12.00 7.20
N ASP A 62 15.89 11.19 7.93
CA ASP A 62 15.63 10.91 9.34
C ASP A 62 15.92 12.12 10.22
N GLU A 63 17.01 12.84 9.94
CA GLU A 63 17.34 14.09 10.64
C GLU A 63 16.28 15.18 10.39
N VAL A 64 15.83 15.33 9.15
CA VAL A 64 14.77 16.29 8.79
C VAL A 64 13.46 15.93 9.50
N ARG A 65 13.09 14.64 9.52
CA ARG A 65 11.90 14.15 10.22
C ARG A 65 11.97 14.41 11.72
N GLU A 66 13.12 14.16 12.35
CA GLU A 66 13.31 14.38 13.78
C GLU A 66 13.20 15.88 14.15
N ARG A 67 13.82 16.75 13.35
CA ARG A 67 13.73 18.21 13.56
C ARG A 67 12.30 18.73 13.37
N LEU A 68 11.55 18.22 12.39
CA LEU A 68 10.14 18.58 12.19
C LEU A 68 9.25 18.09 13.34
N SER A 69 9.50 16.89 13.84
CA SER A 69 8.82 16.36 15.02
C SER A 69 9.09 17.22 16.25
N ALA A 70 10.35 17.60 16.48
CA ALA A 70 10.76 18.50 17.57
C ALA A 70 10.17 19.92 17.45
N ALA A 71 9.94 20.40 16.22
CA ALA A 71 9.29 21.68 15.94
C ALA A 71 7.77 21.68 16.15
N GLY A 72 7.18 20.53 16.52
CA GLY A 72 5.76 20.41 16.85
C GLY A 72 4.86 19.93 15.70
N PHE A 73 5.43 19.52 14.56
CA PHE A 73 4.66 18.87 13.51
C PHE A 73 4.32 17.44 13.92
N ARG A 74 3.03 17.08 13.84
CA ARG A 74 2.54 15.75 14.21
C ARG A 74 2.76 14.79 13.03
N GLU A 75 3.55 13.73 13.26
CA GLU A 75 3.88 12.68 12.27
C GLU A 75 4.31 13.19 10.88
N PRO A 76 5.38 14.02 10.80
CA PRO A 76 5.84 14.57 9.52
C PRO A 76 6.25 13.45 8.56
N GLN A 77 5.58 13.39 7.41
CA GLN A 77 5.95 12.51 6.31
C GLN A 77 7.04 13.21 5.51
N VAL A 78 8.25 12.67 5.57
CA VAL A 78 9.43 13.20 4.87
C VAL A 78 9.96 12.09 3.97
N GLN A 79 10.05 12.36 2.67
CA GLN A 79 10.43 11.38 1.65
C GLN A 79 11.33 12.02 0.59
N ASN A 80 12.22 11.22 -0.02
CA ASN A 80 13.00 11.69 -1.16
C ASN A 80 12.12 11.77 -2.41
N PHE A 81 12.24 12.86 -3.16
CA PHE A 81 11.44 13.13 -4.35
C PHE A 81 12.32 13.30 -5.60
N GLY A 82 12.40 12.29 -6.46
CA GLY A 82 13.19 12.36 -7.70
C GLY A 82 14.70 12.12 -7.53
N SER A 83 15.37 12.74 -6.54
CA SER A 83 16.79 12.50 -6.24
C SER A 83 17.07 12.51 -4.73
N SER A 84 18.19 11.93 -4.27
CA SER A 84 18.56 11.90 -2.84
C SER A 84 18.83 13.29 -2.22
N ARG A 85 18.71 14.36 -3.01
CA ARG A 85 18.87 15.75 -2.58
C ARG A 85 17.55 16.50 -2.49
N ASP A 86 16.49 15.92 -3.03
CA ASP A 86 15.18 16.52 -3.15
C ASP A 86 14.27 15.82 -2.13
N ILE A 87 13.67 16.59 -1.23
CA ILE A 87 12.79 16.07 -0.18
C ILE A 87 11.41 16.72 -0.30
N ALA A 88 10.36 15.92 -0.12
CA ALA A 88 8.97 16.33 0.01
C ALA A 88 8.35 15.80 1.32
#